data_AF-A0A8S2G796-F1
#
_entry.id   AF-A0A8S2G796-F1
#
_cell.length_a   1.000
_cell.length_b   1.000
_cell.length_c   1.000
_cell.angle_alpha   90.00
_cell.angle_beta   90.00
_cell.angle_gamma   90.00
#
_symmetry.space_group_name_H-M   'P 1'
#
loop_
_entity.id
_entity.type
_entity.pdbx_description
1 polymer ?
#
loop_
_entity_poly.entity_id
_entity_poly.type
_entity_poly.pdbx_seq_one_letter_code
_entity_poly.pdbx_strand_id
1 'polypeptide(L)'
;NPSTTLKDNEFREKHPNGLIISSHDYNHIKDTLTRDTEVLKSLNIMDYSLLLVIHNMNRNDEKQKDDDNKNNNRNDISDDGISALNENGERLLIYFGLIDLLQTFDVCKVIQHQWHSLQDGDDVDKRSINEPEFYAKRFQDFVFNSVFKSSSIDD
;
A
#
# COMPACT_ATOMS: atom_id res chain seq x y z
N ASN A 1 13.24 -2.13 20.26
CA ASN A 1 12.01 -2.95 20.13
C ASN A 1 11.80 -3.26 18.67
N PRO A 2 11.70 -4.54 18.27
CA PRO A 2 11.42 -4.88 16.88
C PRO A 2 10.10 -4.23 16.48
N SER A 3 10.07 -3.58 15.31
CA SER A 3 8.87 -2.97 14.76
C SER A 3 7.86 -4.06 14.45
N THR A 4 6.84 -4.22 15.30
CA THR A 4 5.71 -5.11 14.99
C THR A 4 5.08 -4.67 13.68
N THR A 5 4.98 -5.58 12.71
CA THR A 5 4.25 -5.33 11.45
C THR A 5 2.81 -5.00 11.81
N LEU A 6 2.39 -3.78 11.45
CA LEU A 6 1.03 -3.32 11.70
C LEU A 6 0.11 -3.83 10.61
N LYS A 7 -1.08 -4.28 11.00
CA LYS A 7 -2.19 -4.56 10.07
C LYS A 7 -3.09 -3.35 9.93
N ASP A 8 -4.06 -3.44 9.02
CA ASP A 8 -4.96 -2.34 8.63
C ASP A 8 -5.60 -1.58 9.81
N ASN A 9 -6.12 -2.31 10.80
CA ASN A 9 -6.76 -1.70 11.97
C ASN A 9 -5.75 -0.97 12.87
N GLU A 10 -4.59 -1.57 13.10
CA GLU A 10 -3.54 -0.98 13.93
C GLU A 10 -2.94 0.26 13.24
N PHE A 11 -2.88 0.26 11.91
CA PHE A 11 -2.51 1.44 11.14
C PHE A 11 -3.52 2.58 11.34
N ARG A 12 -4.83 2.30 11.22
CA ARG A 12 -5.88 3.32 11.43
C ARG A 12 -5.88 3.89 12.85
N GLU A 13 -5.50 3.10 13.85
CA GLU A 13 -5.39 3.57 15.23
C GLU A 13 -4.18 4.48 15.44
N LYS A 14 -3.04 4.20 14.78
CA LYS A 14 -1.81 4.99 14.92
C LYS A 14 -1.74 6.21 14.00
N HIS A 15 -2.36 6.13 12.83
CA HIS A 15 -2.38 7.17 11.80
C HIS A 15 -3.84 7.43 11.35
N PRO A 16 -4.72 7.92 12.23
CA PRO A 16 -6.13 8.14 11.91
C PRO A 16 -6.38 9.10 10.72
N ASN A 17 -5.48 10.05 10.47
CA ASN A 17 -5.50 10.98 9.35
C ASN A 17 -4.60 10.54 8.18
N GLY A 18 -3.95 9.38 8.27
CA GLY A 18 -3.07 8.83 7.22
C GLY A 18 -1.73 9.56 7.11
N LEU A 19 -1.01 9.25 6.02
CA LEU A 19 0.28 9.83 5.69
C LEU A 19 0.10 10.90 4.61
N ILE A 20 0.48 12.13 4.93
CA ILE A 20 0.36 13.26 4.02
C ILE A 20 1.57 13.23 3.08
N ILE A 21 1.32 13.15 1.78
CA ILE A 21 2.35 13.14 0.73
C ILE A 21 2.06 14.24 -0.29
N SER A 22 3.09 14.64 -1.04
CA SER A 22 2.93 15.67 -2.08
C SER A 22 1.88 15.22 -3.11
N SER A 23 1.13 16.18 -3.67
CA SER A 23 0.11 15.86 -4.68
C SER A 23 0.70 15.17 -5.91
N HIS A 24 1.92 15.55 -6.29
CA HIS A 24 2.67 14.89 -7.35
C HIS A 24 2.89 13.40 -7.03
N ASP A 25 3.48 13.09 -5.88
CA ASP A 25 3.82 11.71 -5.52
C ASP A 25 2.58 10.89 -5.23
N TYR A 26 1.53 11.49 -4.65
CA TYR A 26 0.23 10.85 -4.48
C TYR A 26 -0.35 10.37 -5.81
N ASN A 27 -0.34 11.22 -6.83
CA ASN A 27 -0.84 10.86 -8.15
C ASN A 27 0.03 9.78 -8.81
N HIS A 28 1.35 9.84 -8.69
CA HIS A 28 2.24 8.79 -9.20
C HIS A 28 2.01 7.44 -8.53
N ILE A 29 1.87 7.42 -7.21
CA ILE A 29 1.55 6.21 -6.43
C ILE A 29 0.19 5.68 -6.87
N LYS A 30 -0.81 6.56 -6.99
CA LYS A 30 -2.17 6.19 -7.38
C LYS A 30 -2.20 5.56 -8.76
N ASP A 31 -1.57 6.18 -9.75
CA ASP A 31 -1.54 5.68 -11.12
C ASP A 31 -0.78 4.36 -11.23
N THR A 32 0.33 4.22 -10.49
CA THR A 32 1.15 3.01 -10.48
C THR A 32 0.40 1.85 -9.83
N LEU A 33 -0.11 2.02 -8.61
CA LEU A 33 -0.86 0.96 -7.92
C LEU A 33 -2.17 0.62 -8.64
N THR A 34 -2.84 1.58 -9.28
CA THR A 34 -4.01 1.30 -10.13
C THR A 34 -3.61 0.39 -11.28
N ARG A 35 -2.53 0.69 -12.00
CA ARG A 35 -2.03 -0.15 -13.10
C ARG A 35 -1.64 -1.55 -12.63
N ASP A 36 -0.94 -1.65 -11.51
CA ASP A 36 -0.49 -2.93 -10.96
C ASP A 36 -1.67 -3.80 -10.53
N THR A 37 -2.65 -3.21 -9.84
CA THR A 37 -3.85 -3.93 -9.41
C THR A 37 -4.76 -4.34 -10.57
N GLU A 38 -4.80 -3.59 -11.68
CA GLU A 38 -5.45 -4.04 -12.92
C GLU A 38 -4.77 -5.28 -13.51
N VAL A 39 -3.44 -5.33 -13.49
CA VAL A 39 -2.69 -6.53 -13.92
C VAL A 39 -2.98 -7.71 -13.00
N LEU A 40 -2.92 -7.53 -11.67
CA LEU A 40 -3.23 -8.59 -10.70
C LEU A 40 -4.65 -9.11 -10.87
N LYS A 41 -5.61 -8.21 -11.08
CA LYS A 41 -7.00 -8.55 -11.40
C LYS A 41 -7.09 -9.41 -12.66
N SER A 42 -6.42 -9.02 -13.75
CA SER A 42 -6.41 -9.78 -15.01
C SER A 42 -5.81 -11.19 -14.88
N LEU A 43 -4.92 -11.39 -13.90
CA LEU A 43 -4.27 -12.66 -13.59
C LEU A 43 -5.06 -13.48 -12.55
N ASN A 44 -6.23 -13.00 -12.11
CA ASN A 44 -7.01 -13.57 -11.01
C ASN A 44 -6.18 -13.77 -9.73
N ILE A 45 -5.26 -12.84 -9.46
CA ILE A 45 -4.48 -12.79 -8.23
C ILE A 45 -5.26 -11.96 -7.21
N MET A 46 -5.46 -12.52 -6.03
CA MET A 46 -6.09 -11.86 -4.88
C MET A 46 -5.21 -12.07 -3.65
N ASP A 47 -5.62 -11.51 -2.52
CA ASP A 47 -4.93 -11.65 -1.23
C ASP A 47 -3.49 -11.06 -1.18
N TYR A 48 -3.15 -10.19 -2.14
CA TYR A 48 -1.91 -9.42 -2.13
C TYR A 48 -1.95 -8.29 -1.10
N SER A 49 -0.81 -7.97 -0.50
CA SER A 49 -0.72 -6.92 0.52
C SER A 49 0.21 -5.79 0.11
N LEU A 50 -0.01 -4.59 0.66
CA LEU A 50 0.93 -3.48 0.56
C LEU A 50 1.84 -3.52 1.79
N LEU A 51 3.12 -3.83 1.59
CA LEU A 51 4.11 -3.62 2.62
C LEU A 51 4.44 -2.14 2.69
N LEU A 52 4.27 -1.53 3.85
CA LEU A 52 4.59 -0.12 4.10
C LEU A 52 5.62 -0.02 5.23
N VAL A 53 6.73 0.66 4.93
CA VAL A 53 7.80 0.98 5.88
C VAL A 53 7.79 2.49 6.09
N ILE A 54 7.68 2.90 7.35
CA ILE A 54 7.67 4.32 7.75
C ILE A 54 8.90 4.57 8.61
N HIS A 55 9.74 5.51 8.16
CA HIS A 55 10.91 5.96 8.90
C HIS A 55 10.69 7.41 9.36
N ASN A 56 10.69 7.65 10.68
CA ASN A 56 10.62 9.00 11.23
C ASN A 56 11.99 9.67 11.06
N MET A 57 12.04 10.75 10.29
CA MET A 57 13.27 11.53 10.12
C MET A 57 13.48 12.37 11.38
N ASN A 58 14.52 12.09 12.17
CA ASN A 58 14.81 12.94 13.31
C ASN A 58 15.45 14.25 12.84
N ARG A 59 15.15 15.33 13.55
CA ARG A 59 15.74 16.67 13.32
C ARG A 59 17.28 16.70 13.47
N ASN A 60 17.88 15.64 14.01
CA ASN A 60 19.33 15.47 14.12
C ASN A 60 19.95 14.86 12.85
N ASP A 61 19.19 14.04 12.10
CA ASP A 61 19.62 13.46 10.82
C ASP A 61 19.69 14.53 9.72
N GLU A 62 18.88 15.60 9.84
CA GLU A 62 18.96 16.79 8.99
C GLU A 62 20.25 17.60 9.24
N LYS A 63 20.66 17.76 10.50
CA LYS A 63 21.83 18.58 10.86
C LYS A 63 23.17 17.94 10.51
N GLN A 64 23.23 16.61 10.48
CA GLN A 64 24.46 15.90 10.14
C GLN A 64 24.78 15.98 8.64
N LYS A 65 23.77 16.22 7.79
CA LYS A 65 23.96 16.48 6.35
C LYS A 65 24.54 17.86 6.06
N ASP A 66 24.27 18.85 6.90
CA ASP A 66 24.76 20.23 6.70
C ASP A 66 26.26 20.38 7.05
N ASP A 67 26.78 19.63 8.02
CA ASP A 67 28.20 19.70 8.42
C ASP A 67 29.14 18.88 7.51
N ASP A 68 28.67 17.80 6.88
CA ASP A 68 29.46 16.97 5.94
C ASP A 68 29.53 17.54 4.51
N ASN A 69 28.68 18.53 4.16
CA ASN A 69 28.61 19.13 2.81
C ASN A 69 29.78 20.08 2.47
N LYS A 70 30.84 20.10 3.29
CA LYS A 70 32.05 20.88 3.00
C LYS A 70 33.19 20.06 2.39
N ASN A 71 33.10 18.72 2.41
CA ASN A 71 34.16 17.86 1.87
C ASN A 71 33.58 16.50 1.44
N ASN A 72 33.07 16.40 0.21
CA ASN A 72 33.48 15.40 -0.78
C ASN A 72 32.41 15.18 -1.84
N ASN A 73 32.89 15.09 -3.08
CA ASN A 73 32.20 14.64 -4.28
C ASN A 73 31.87 13.14 -4.17
N ARG A 74 30.92 12.77 -3.30
CA ARG A 74 30.36 11.43 -3.24
C ARG A 74 28.97 11.49 -3.87
N ASN A 75 28.70 10.55 -4.77
CA ASN A 75 27.35 10.25 -5.19
C ASN A 75 26.58 9.88 -3.92
N ASP A 76 25.91 10.87 -3.32
CA ASP A 76 24.98 10.63 -2.24
C ASP A 76 23.98 9.63 -2.79
N ILE A 77 23.91 8.47 -2.14
CA ILE A 77 22.76 7.58 -2.29
C ILE A 77 21.63 8.40 -1.66
N SER A 78 21.03 9.25 -2.48
CA SER A 78 19.77 9.91 -2.19
C SER A 78 18.86 8.82 -1.67
N ASP A 79 18.34 9.03 -0.48
CA ASP A 79 17.45 8.06 0.11
C ASP A 79 16.18 8.06 -0.74
N ASP A 80 16.06 7.10 -1.67
CA ASP A 80 15.09 7.03 -2.76
C ASP A 80 13.64 6.80 -2.28
N GLY A 81 13.41 6.93 -0.97
CA GLY A 81 12.09 6.89 -0.37
C GLY A 81 11.25 8.13 -0.67
N ILE A 82 9.95 8.02 -0.49
CA ILE A 82 9.03 9.14 -0.70
C ILE A 82 8.94 9.95 0.59
N SER A 83 9.07 11.27 0.47
CA SER A 83 8.90 12.17 1.62
C SER A 83 7.41 12.31 1.97
N ALA A 84 7.08 12.03 3.23
CA ALA A 84 5.74 12.18 3.77
C ALA A 84 5.76 13.01 5.07
N LEU A 85 4.59 13.40 5.53
CA LEU A 85 4.36 14.07 6.81
C LEU A 85 3.34 13.27 7.61
N ASN A 86 3.55 13.21 8.92
CA ASN A 86 2.51 12.74 9.82
C ASN A 86 1.54 13.88 10.21
N GLU A 87 0.56 13.53 11.03
CA GLU A 87 -0.45 14.45 11.55
C GLU A 87 0.12 15.58 12.41
N ASN A 88 1.29 15.33 13.01
CA ASN A 88 2.01 16.29 13.84
C ASN A 88 2.94 17.20 13.03
N GLY A 89 3.02 17.02 11.71
CA GLY A 89 3.94 17.75 10.82
C GLY A 89 5.39 17.26 10.86
N GLU A 90 5.66 16.10 11.47
CA GLU A 90 6.99 15.48 11.46
C GLU A 90 7.28 14.85 10.10
N ARG A 91 8.52 15.01 9.62
CA ARG A 91 8.97 14.45 8.35
C ARG A 91 9.16 12.95 8.48
N LEU A 92 8.60 12.25 7.50
CA LEU A 92 8.68 10.82 7.35
C LEU A 92 9.34 10.51 6.01
N LEU A 93 10.08 9.41 5.97
CA LEU A 93 10.53 8.78 4.74
C LEU A 93 9.84 7.42 4.63
N ILE A 94 9.13 7.21 3.53
CA ILE A 94 8.33 6.00 3.33
C ILE A 94 8.87 5.16 2.17
N TYR A 95 8.76 3.85 2.33
CA TYR A 95 8.98 2.87 1.27
C TYR A 95 7.79 1.93 1.27
N PHE A 96 7.33 1.54 0.09
CA PHE A 96 6.26 0.57 -0.02
C PHE A 96 6.51 -0.38 -1.18
N GLY A 97 5.83 -1.52 -1.13
CA GLY A 97 5.84 -2.49 -2.22
C GLY A 97 4.67 -3.47 -2.10
N LEU A 98 4.19 -3.94 -3.25
CA LEU A 98 3.24 -5.04 -3.29
C LEU A 98 3.96 -6.36 -2.98
N ILE A 99 3.41 -7.12 -2.04
CA ILE A 99 3.93 -8.43 -1.62
C ILE A 99 2.86 -9.51 -1.81
N ASP A 100 3.29 -10.77 -1.74
CA ASP A 100 2.44 -11.96 -1.89
C ASP A 100 1.73 -12.06 -3.27
N LEU A 101 2.41 -11.62 -4.33
CA LEU A 101 1.88 -11.58 -5.71
C LEU A 101 1.77 -12.95 -6.40
N LEU A 102 2.24 -14.03 -5.77
CA LEU A 102 2.30 -15.37 -6.39
C LEU A 102 1.13 -16.28 -5.99
N GLN A 103 0.21 -15.82 -5.16
CA GLN A 103 -0.99 -16.58 -4.81
C GLN A 103 -2.06 -16.40 -5.90
N THR A 104 -1.90 -17.14 -7.00
CA THR A 104 -2.95 -17.27 -8.00
C THR A 104 -4.15 -17.98 -7.40
N PHE A 105 -5.35 -17.47 -7.64
CA PHE A 105 -6.57 -18.15 -7.21
C PHE A 105 -6.71 -19.47 -7.96
N ASP A 106 -6.38 -20.59 -7.31
CA ASP A 106 -6.44 -21.90 -7.93
C ASP A 106 -7.89 -22.33 -8.22
N VAL A 107 -8.10 -22.79 -9.45
CA VAL A 107 -9.31 -23.43 -10.01
C VAL A 107 -9.93 -24.51 -9.11
N CYS A 108 -9.21 -25.02 -8.11
CA CYS A 108 -9.71 -25.93 -7.09
C CYS A 108 -10.88 -25.35 -6.29
N LYS A 109 -10.91 -24.04 -6.01
CA LYS A 109 -12.08 -23.38 -5.37
C LYS A 109 -13.30 -23.35 -6.29
N VAL A 110 -13.09 -23.24 -7.60
CA VAL A 110 -14.16 -23.30 -8.62
C VAL A 110 -14.71 -24.72 -8.72
N ILE A 111 -13.85 -25.74 -8.75
CA ILE A 111 -14.27 -27.15 -8.77
C ILE A 111 -14.99 -27.52 -7.48
N GLN A 112 -14.50 -27.06 -6.32
CA GLN A 112 -15.16 -27.32 -5.05
C GLN A 112 -16.56 -26.66 -4.98
N HIS A 113 -16.75 -25.53 -5.64
CA HIS A 113 -18.07 -24.92 -5.84
C HIS A 113 -18.97 -25.72 -6.79
N GLN A 114 -18.43 -26.20 -7.91
CA GLN A 114 -19.17 -27.07 -8.83
C GLN A 114 -19.61 -28.36 -8.13
N TRP A 115 -18.74 -28.93 -7.29
CA TRP A 115 -19.03 -30.13 -6.50
C TRP A 115 -20.11 -29.88 -5.45
N HIS A 116 -20.02 -28.80 -4.67
CA HIS A 116 -21.04 -28.44 -3.68
C HIS A 116 -22.38 -28.05 -4.34
N SER A 117 -22.37 -27.32 -5.46
CA SER A 117 -23.60 -26.91 -6.18
C SER A 117 -24.33 -28.09 -6.83
N LEU A 118 -23.60 -29.11 -7.30
CA LEU A 118 -24.19 -30.35 -7.82
C LEU A 118 -24.79 -31.23 -6.71
N GLN A 119 -24.26 -31.14 -5.49
CA GLN A 119 -24.71 -31.95 -4.37
C GLN A 119 -25.93 -31.35 -3.65
N ASP A 120 -26.05 -30.02 -3.61
CA ASP A 120 -27.09 -29.33 -2.82
C ASP A 120 -28.27 -28.78 -3.65
N GLY A 121 -28.24 -28.85 -4.99
CA GLY A 121 -29.44 -28.69 -5.83
C GLY A 121 -30.18 -27.35 -5.76
N ASP A 122 -29.63 -26.33 -5.10
CA ASP A 122 -30.21 -25.00 -4.99
C ASP A 122 -29.19 -23.91 -5.41
N ASP A 123 -29.72 -22.83 -5.98
CA ASP A 123 -29.00 -21.66 -6.50
C ASP A 123 -28.32 -20.91 -5.33
N VAL A 124 -27.13 -21.37 -4.95
CA VAL A 124 -26.31 -20.73 -3.91
C VAL A 124 -25.90 -19.35 -4.42
N ASP A 125 -26.51 -18.34 -3.80
CA ASP A 125 -26.29 -16.91 -3.98
C ASP A 125 -24.91 -16.57 -4.57
N LYS A 126 -24.90 -16.16 -5.84
CA LYS A 126 -23.72 -15.78 -6.66
C LYS A 126 -22.95 -14.55 -6.14
N ARG A 127 -23.11 -14.15 -4.88
CA ARG A 127 -22.65 -12.86 -4.35
C ARG A 127 -21.34 -12.89 -3.58
N SER A 128 -20.68 -14.03 -3.40
CA SER A 128 -19.50 -14.10 -2.51
C SER A 128 -18.34 -14.98 -2.99
N ILE A 129 -18.37 -15.46 -4.23
CA ILE A 129 -17.24 -16.19 -4.81
C ILE A 129 -16.38 -15.20 -5.59
N ASN A 130 -15.54 -14.47 -4.87
CA ASN A 130 -14.23 -14.04 -5.35
C ASN A 130 -14.23 -13.28 -6.68
N GLU A 131 -14.71 -12.04 -6.70
CA GLU A 131 -14.45 -11.17 -7.84
C GLU A 131 -13.12 -10.45 -7.57
N PRO A 132 -12.02 -10.75 -8.32
CA PRO A 132 -10.77 -10.00 -8.20
C PRO A 132 -10.96 -8.49 -8.35
N GLU A 133 -11.99 -8.07 -9.09
CA GLU A 133 -12.47 -6.69 -9.18
C GLU A 133 -12.83 -6.10 -7.79
N PHE A 134 -13.63 -6.81 -6.99
CA PHE A 134 -14.05 -6.35 -5.67
C PHE A 134 -12.87 -6.27 -4.71
N TYR A 135 -11.95 -7.23 -4.79
CA TYR A 135 -10.72 -7.20 -4.00
C TYR A 135 -9.84 -6.00 -4.37
N ALA A 136 -9.58 -5.81 -5.67
CA ALA A 136 -8.76 -4.73 -6.17
C ALA A 136 -9.32 -3.36 -5.80
N LYS A 137 -10.63 -3.17 -5.98
CA LYS A 137 -11.32 -1.94 -5.58
C LYS A 137 -11.19 -1.68 -4.09
N ARG A 138 -11.46 -2.67 -3.24
CA ARG A 138 -11.33 -2.53 -1.78
C ARG A 138 -9.89 -2.18 -1.37
N PHE A 139 -8.90 -2.82 -2.00
CA PHE A 139 -7.49 -2.53 -1.77
C PHE A 139 -7.14 -1.08 -2.14
N GLN A 140 -7.51 -0.64 -3.36
CA GLN A 140 -7.28 0.73 -3.81
C GLN A 140 -7.98 1.74 -2.90
N ASP A 141 -9.25 1.50 -2.56
CA ASP A 141 -10.03 2.37 -1.68
C ASP A 141 -9.36 2.51 -0.31
N PHE A 142 -8.83 1.42 0.26
CA PHE A 142 -8.12 1.48 1.53
C PHE A 142 -6.82 2.28 1.43
N VAL A 143 -6.00 1.99 0.41
CA VAL A 143 -4.70 2.64 0.22
C VAL A 143 -4.86 4.14 -0.05
N PHE A 144 -5.75 4.52 -0.95
CA PHE A 144 -5.92 5.92 -1.38
C PHE A 144 -6.79 6.75 -0.44
N ASN A 145 -7.71 6.14 0.31
CA ASN A 145 -8.58 6.88 1.23
C ASN A 145 -8.18 6.75 2.71
N SER A 146 -7.34 5.79 3.09
CA SER A 146 -6.94 5.60 4.50
C SER A 146 -5.44 5.76 4.71
N VAL A 147 -4.61 5.21 3.82
CA VAL A 147 -3.15 5.18 4.01
C VAL A 147 -2.49 6.48 3.53
N PHE A 148 -2.72 6.88 2.28
CA PHE A 148 -2.11 8.07 1.69
C PHE A 148 -3.09 9.21 1.56
N LYS A 149 -2.65 10.44 1.84
CA LYS A 149 -3.40 11.67 1.69
C LYS A 149 -2.59 12.67 0.88
N SER A 150 -3.24 13.29 -0.11
CA SER A 150 -2.64 14.39 -0.85
C SER A 150 -2.58 15.64 0.01
N SER A 151 -1.45 16.34 0.03
CA SER A 151 -1.36 17.69 0.59
C SER A 151 -2.14 18.66 -0.29
N SER A 152 -3.37 19.00 0.09
CA SER A 152 -4.30 19.86 -0.68
C SER A 152 -3.90 21.36 -0.72
N ILE A 153 -2.61 21.67 -0.80
CA ILE A 153 -2.11 23.06 -0.81
C ILE A 153 -2.04 23.66 -2.23
N ASP A 154 -2.17 22.86 -3.29
CA ASP A 154 -2.09 23.34 -4.66
C ASP A 154 -3.40 23.07 -5.44
N ASP A 155 -4.40 23.93 -5.25
CA ASP A 155 -5.45 24.26 -6.23
C ASP A 155 -5.74 25.77 -6.18
#